data_AF-L9YUR6-F1
#
_entry.id   AF-L9YUR6-F1
#
_cell.length_a   1.000
_cell.length_b   1.000
_cell.length_c   1.000
_cell.angle_alpha   90.00
_cell.angle_beta   90.00
_cell.angle_gamma   90.00
#
_symmetry.space_group_name_H-M   'P 1'
#
loop_
_entity.id
_entity.type
_entity.pdbx_description
1 polymer ?
#
loop_
_entity_poly.entity_id
_entity_poly.type
_entity_poly.pdbx_seq_one_letter_code
_entity_poly.pdbx_strand_id
1 'polypeptide(L)'
;MSNHETTERIVLCFDRDYTVSVNPHPDERAVPIGWVQWWGHCTDIPVWATGNQHLRVEAEIPGIREAEHAWEDYLDNGEYEYKNSQFEDYWKPRRRDGLRLVQDVYQEAFPDKDFQFVVVDDADVSDLEDEGPWTHYLPWDFVEAVESVEAEVEQPPSDAFRNEGIPFNSTDKPDFEIQQYTMAEIKNELRSPTSSDE
;
A
#
# COMPACT_ATOMS: atom_id res chain seq x y z
N MET A 1 -22.45 -27.13 4.43
CA MET A 1 -22.57 -25.74 3.97
C MET A 1 -21.68 -24.94 4.90
N SER A 2 -20.42 -24.74 4.52
CA SER A 2 -19.51 -23.93 5.32
C SER A 2 -19.75 -22.47 4.94
N ASN A 3 -20.31 -21.69 5.86
CA ASN A 3 -20.24 -20.24 5.80
C ASN A 3 -18.77 -19.87 5.91
N HIS A 4 -18.09 -19.69 4.77
CA HIS A 4 -16.91 -18.83 4.77
C HIS A 4 -17.49 -17.42 4.80
N GLU A 5 -17.49 -16.79 5.97
CA GLU A 5 -17.40 -15.34 6.02
C GLU A 5 -16.04 -15.02 5.40
N THR A 6 -16.00 -14.78 4.09
CA THR A 6 -14.86 -14.12 3.46
C THR A 6 -14.90 -12.69 3.97
N THR A 7 -14.24 -12.44 5.09
CA THR A 7 -13.90 -11.08 5.49
C THR A 7 -12.90 -10.57 4.47
N GLU A 8 -13.38 -9.71 3.57
CA GLU A 8 -12.58 -8.96 2.63
C GLU A 8 -11.41 -8.27 3.36
N ARG A 9 -10.19 -8.44 2.85
CA ARG A 9 -8.98 -7.88 3.46
C ARG A 9 -8.61 -6.55 2.82
N ILE A 10 -8.43 -5.52 3.62
CA ILE A 10 -8.06 -4.19 3.14
C ILE A 10 -6.55 -4.13 2.89
N VAL A 11 -6.14 -3.53 1.77
CA VAL A 11 -4.76 -3.11 1.47
C VAL A 11 -4.75 -1.59 1.30
N LEU A 12 -3.87 -0.90 2.01
CA LEU A 12 -3.73 0.56 1.94
C LEU A 12 -2.57 0.98 1.04
N CYS A 13 -2.82 1.91 0.15
CA CYS A 13 -1.85 2.47 -0.80
C CYS A 13 -1.80 3.99 -0.64
N PHE A 14 -0.65 4.54 -0.25
CA PHE A 14 -0.48 5.97 -0.03
C PHE A 14 0.49 6.59 -1.05
N ASP A 15 0.09 7.72 -1.63
CA ASP A 15 1.07 8.69 -2.13
C ASP A 15 1.71 9.45 -0.97
N ARG A 16 2.85 10.08 -1.26
CA ARG A 16 3.56 10.96 -0.35
C ARG A 16 3.12 12.41 -0.51
N ASP A 17 3.28 12.94 -1.71
CA ASP A 17 3.27 14.38 -1.94
C ASP A 17 1.83 14.90 -1.88
N TYR A 18 1.63 15.97 -1.13
CA TYR A 18 0.32 16.53 -0.79
C TYR A 18 -0.67 15.58 -0.10
N THR A 19 -0.21 14.38 0.26
CA THR A 19 -1.04 13.32 0.83
C THR A 19 -0.77 13.11 2.31
N VAL A 20 0.50 12.95 2.69
CA VAL A 20 0.91 12.70 4.09
C VAL A 20 1.53 13.93 4.74
N SER A 21 1.49 13.99 6.08
CA SER A 21 1.89 15.15 6.87
C SER A 21 3.37 15.56 6.76
N VAL A 22 4.24 14.73 6.17
CA VAL A 22 5.65 15.08 5.89
C VAL A 22 5.81 15.95 4.64
N ASN A 23 4.78 16.00 3.79
CA ASN A 23 4.68 16.96 2.69
C ASN A 23 3.20 17.25 2.37
N PRO A 24 2.50 17.98 3.26
CA PRO A 24 1.06 18.16 3.17
C PRO A 24 0.67 19.12 2.05
N HIS A 25 -0.57 19.01 1.58
CA HIS A 25 -1.20 20.05 0.76
C HIS A 25 -1.21 21.38 1.54
N PRO A 26 -0.98 22.54 0.90
CA PRO A 26 -0.91 23.83 1.61
C PRO A 26 -2.21 24.23 2.30
N ASP A 27 -3.35 23.84 1.73
CA ASP A 27 -4.67 24.33 2.15
C ASP A 27 -5.59 23.22 2.68
N GLU A 28 -5.19 21.95 2.60
CA GLU A 28 -6.04 20.81 2.93
C GLU A 28 -5.40 19.90 3.99
N ARG A 29 -6.24 19.12 4.67
CA ARG A 29 -5.79 18.19 5.71
C ARG A 29 -5.03 17.02 5.08
N ALA A 30 -3.83 16.75 5.60
CA ALA A 30 -3.03 15.60 5.21
C ALA A 30 -3.19 14.44 6.20
N VAL A 31 -2.99 13.21 5.70
CA VAL A 31 -2.92 12.01 6.54
C VAL A 31 -1.69 12.10 7.45
N PRO A 32 -1.82 11.96 8.77
CA PRO A 32 -0.66 11.91 9.64
C PRO A 32 0.25 10.73 9.26
N ILE A 33 1.55 10.98 9.03
CA ILE A 33 2.48 9.90 8.68
C ILE A 33 2.51 8.78 9.73
N GLY A 34 2.27 9.12 10.99
CA GLY A 34 2.18 8.13 12.04
C GLY A 34 0.97 7.21 11.96
N TRP A 35 -0.11 7.63 11.31
CA TRP A 35 -1.22 6.72 11.02
C TRP A 35 -0.76 5.65 10.03
N VAL A 36 -0.06 6.06 8.97
CA VAL A 36 0.56 5.17 7.99
C VAL A 36 1.52 4.17 8.67
N GLN A 37 2.37 4.66 9.56
CA GLN A 37 3.28 3.82 10.35
C GLN A 37 2.52 2.86 11.29
N TRP A 38 1.48 3.34 11.97
CA TRP A 38 0.70 2.50 12.87
C TRP A 38 0.03 1.35 12.12
N TRP A 39 -0.64 1.63 11.00
CA TRP A 39 -1.21 0.55 10.17
C TRP A 39 -0.13 -0.41 9.68
N GLY A 40 0.98 0.11 9.14
CA GLY A 40 2.04 -0.71 8.55
C GLY A 40 2.83 -1.57 9.55
N HIS A 41 2.88 -1.17 10.83
CA HIS A 41 3.76 -1.81 11.83
C HIS A 41 3.02 -2.41 13.04
N CYS A 42 1.80 -1.96 13.32
CA CYS A 42 1.05 -2.35 14.51
C CYS A 42 -0.25 -3.09 14.20
N THR A 43 -0.60 -3.26 12.92
CA THR A 43 -1.79 -3.99 12.48
C THR A 43 -1.44 -5.04 11.44
N ASP A 44 -2.41 -5.88 11.10
CA ASP A 44 -2.29 -6.86 10.01
C ASP A 44 -2.69 -6.26 8.64
N ILE A 45 -2.99 -4.95 8.56
CA ILE A 45 -3.35 -4.27 7.31
C ILE A 45 -2.07 -4.02 6.51
N PRO A 46 -1.95 -4.55 5.28
CA PRO A 46 -0.80 -4.23 4.45
C PRO A 46 -0.83 -2.78 3.97
N VAL A 47 0.31 -2.10 4.06
CA VAL A 47 0.45 -0.69 3.67
C VAL A 47 1.59 -0.52 2.66
N TRP A 48 1.34 0.23 1.59
CA TRP A 48 2.27 0.43 0.48
C TRP A 48 2.47 1.91 0.15
N ALA A 49 3.71 2.28 -0.19
CA ALA A 49 4.06 3.58 -0.77
C ALA A 49 3.99 3.51 -2.30
N THR A 50 2.90 3.99 -2.89
CA THR A 50 2.61 3.79 -4.33
C THR A 50 2.95 4.99 -5.22
N GLY A 51 3.10 6.18 -4.64
CA GLY A 51 3.54 7.38 -5.35
C GLY A 51 5.03 7.70 -5.15
N ASN A 52 5.35 8.85 -4.55
CA ASN A 52 6.76 9.21 -4.32
C ASN A 52 7.42 8.29 -3.28
N GLN A 53 8.43 7.55 -3.74
CA GLN A 53 9.11 6.48 -3.00
C GLN A 53 9.93 6.94 -1.79
N HIS A 54 10.03 8.24 -1.51
CA HIS A 54 10.57 8.72 -0.23
C HIS A 54 9.70 8.27 0.95
N LEU A 55 8.39 8.11 0.77
CA LEU A 55 7.49 7.63 1.84
C LEU A 55 7.89 6.24 2.34
N ARG A 56 8.45 5.41 1.47
CA ARG A 56 9.02 4.10 1.82
C ARG A 56 10.02 4.20 2.95
N VAL A 57 10.86 5.23 2.90
CA VAL A 57 11.91 5.49 3.90
C VAL A 57 11.32 6.17 5.13
N GLU A 58 10.43 7.14 4.92
CA GLU A 58 9.85 7.96 6.00
C GLU A 58 8.89 7.16 6.90
N ALA A 59 8.14 6.23 6.31
CA ALA A 59 7.17 5.38 7.02
C ALA A 59 7.64 3.92 7.19
N GLU A 60 8.81 3.55 6.64
CA GLU A 60 9.38 2.19 6.71
C GLU A 60 8.48 1.08 6.15
N ILE A 61 7.61 1.43 5.20
CA ILE A 61 6.69 0.52 4.49
C ILE A 61 7.29 0.07 3.14
N PRO A 62 6.80 -1.00 2.49
CA PRO A 62 7.22 -1.37 1.14
C PRO A 62 6.78 -0.34 0.08
N GLY A 63 7.54 -0.24 -1.03
CA GLY A 63 7.23 0.61 -2.17
C GLY A 63 7.04 -0.20 -3.47
N ILE A 64 6.99 0.49 -4.60
CA ILE A 64 6.75 -0.15 -5.91
C ILE A 64 7.85 -1.14 -6.28
N ARG A 65 9.11 -0.84 -5.94
CA ARG A 65 10.23 -1.75 -6.20
C ARG A 65 10.13 -3.06 -5.40
N GLU A 66 9.59 -2.99 -4.18
CA GLU A 66 9.30 -4.19 -3.40
C GLU A 66 8.17 -5.02 -4.03
N ALA A 67 7.19 -4.37 -4.66
CA ALA A 67 6.13 -5.07 -5.39
C ALA A 67 6.68 -5.75 -6.66
N GLU A 68 7.57 -5.08 -7.42
CA GLU A 68 8.28 -5.69 -8.56
C GLU A 68 9.07 -6.91 -8.10
N HIS A 69 9.82 -6.79 -7.00
CA HIS A 69 10.57 -7.92 -6.43
C HIS A 69 9.66 -9.07 -5.98
N ALA A 70 8.50 -8.77 -5.38
CA ALA A 70 7.53 -9.81 -5.03
C ALA A 70 7.01 -10.53 -6.28
N TRP A 71 6.68 -9.79 -7.33
CA TRP A 71 6.21 -10.34 -8.61
C TRP A 71 7.27 -11.21 -9.30
N GLU A 72 8.46 -10.67 -9.48
CA GLU A 72 9.51 -11.30 -10.26
C GLU A 72 10.15 -12.46 -9.51
N ASP A 73 10.55 -12.23 -8.26
CA ASP A 73 11.42 -13.15 -7.54
C ASP A 73 10.66 -14.05 -6.58
N TYR A 74 9.54 -13.60 -6.01
CA TYR A 74 8.78 -14.43 -5.05
C TYR A 74 7.72 -15.25 -5.76
N LEU A 75 7.01 -14.66 -6.73
CA LEU A 75 5.99 -15.35 -7.52
C LEU A 75 6.56 -16.06 -8.76
N ASP A 76 7.82 -15.83 -9.13
CA ASP A 76 8.49 -16.43 -10.29
C ASP A 76 7.76 -16.13 -11.63
N ASN A 77 7.12 -14.95 -11.72
CA ASN A 77 6.30 -14.55 -12.86
C ASN A 77 7.09 -13.90 -14.01
N GLY A 78 8.41 -13.74 -13.86
CA GLY A 78 9.24 -12.93 -14.77
C GLY A 78 8.95 -11.43 -14.65
N GLU A 79 9.58 -10.62 -15.50
CA GLU A 79 9.45 -9.15 -15.49
C GLU A 79 7.99 -8.70 -15.65
N TYR A 80 7.55 -7.75 -14.83
CA TYR A 80 6.16 -7.28 -14.87
C TYR A 80 5.86 -6.45 -16.13
N GLU A 81 4.82 -6.82 -16.87
CA GLU A 81 4.41 -6.12 -18.09
C GLU A 81 3.34 -5.04 -17.81
N TYR A 82 3.73 -3.77 -17.94
CA TYR A 82 2.81 -2.66 -17.73
C TYR A 82 1.85 -2.42 -18.91
N LYS A 83 0.53 -2.47 -18.67
CA LYS A 83 -0.52 -2.35 -19.71
C LYS A 83 -0.58 -0.98 -20.40
N ASN A 84 -0.24 0.10 -19.71
CA ASN A 84 -0.29 1.48 -20.24
C ASN A 84 1.10 2.09 -20.52
N SER A 85 2.15 1.26 -20.56
CA SER A 85 3.49 1.71 -20.89
C SER A 85 3.63 1.95 -22.40
N GLN A 86 3.21 3.13 -22.85
CA GLN A 86 3.99 3.79 -23.88
C GLN A 86 4.73 4.94 -23.21
N PHE A 87 6.05 4.81 -23.05
CA PHE A 87 7.01 5.82 -23.48
C PHE A 87 8.42 5.27 -23.58
N GLU A 88 9.09 5.71 -24.65
CA GLU A 88 10.40 5.34 -25.16
C GLU A 88 11.58 5.95 -24.37
N ASP A 89 11.35 6.46 -23.15
CA ASP A 89 12.39 6.92 -22.23
C ASP A 89 11.76 7.18 -20.83
N TYR A 90 12.44 6.72 -19.78
CA TYR A 90 12.30 7.01 -18.34
C TYR A 90 11.71 5.93 -17.38
N TRP A 91 12.65 5.39 -16.59
CA TRP A 91 12.70 4.61 -15.33
C TRP A 91 11.58 4.66 -14.26
N LYS A 92 10.29 4.94 -14.55
CA LYS A 92 9.21 4.80 -13.54
C LYS A 92 7.90 4.29 -14.15
N PRO A 93 7.18 3.35 -13.50
CA PRO A 93 5.79 3.06 -13.87
C PRO A 93 4.89 4.27 -13.63
N ARG A 94 3.81 4.42 -14.42
CA ARG A 94 2.80 5.46 -14.14
C ARG A 94 2.07 5.10 -12.84
N ARG A 95 1.64 6.10 -12.06
CA ARG A 95 0.94 5.93 -10.76
C ARG A 95 -0.09 4.78 -10.75
N ARG A 96 -0.94 4.70 -11.78
CA ARG A 96 -1.93 3.62 -11.96
C ARG A 96 -1.31 2.24 -12.19
N ASP A 97 -0.22 2.17 -12.94
CA ASP A 97 0.48 0.93 -13.22
C ASP A 97 1.17 0.36 -11.96
N GLY A 98 1.67 1.23 -11.08
CA GLY A 98 2.16 0.82 -9.76
C GLY A 98 1.05 0.25 -8.87
N LEU A 99 -0.13 0.87 -8.88
CA LEU A 99 -1.30 0.37 -8.16
C LEU A 99 -1.76 -0.99 -8.69
N ARG A 100 -1.85 -1.15 -10.03
CA ARG A 100 -2.16 -2.44 -10.67
C ARG A 100 -1.14 -3.52 -10.31
N LEU A 101 0.15 -3.20 -10.28
CA LEU A 101 1.17 -4.15 -9.85
C LEU A 101 0.93 -4.62 -8.42
N VAL A 102 0.62 -3.71 -7.48
CA VAL A 102 0.27 -4.11 -6.10
C VAL A 102 -0.94 -5.04 -6.11
N GLN A 103 -2.01 -4.70 -6.83
CA GLN A 103 -3.17 -5.59 -6.95
C GLN A 103 -2.79 -6.97 -7.49
N ASP A 104 -2.06 -7.03 -8.60
CA ASP A 104 -1.68 -8.27 -9.26
C ASP A 104 -0.83 -9.16 -8.35
N VAL A 105 0.08 -8.58 -7.56
CA VAL A 105 0.86 -9.31 -6.55
C VAL A 105 -0.05 -10.00 -5.53
N TYR A 106 -1.08 -9.31 -5.03
CA TYR A 106 -2.00 -9.90 -4.05
C TYR A 106 -2.93 -10.95 -4.68
N GLN A 107 -3.44 -10.69 -5.88
CA GLN A 107 -4.32 -11.63 -6.58
C GLN A 107 -3.60 -12.92 -6.96
N GLU A 108 -2.33 -12.83 -7.34
CA GLU A 108 -1.51 -14.01 -7.64
C GLU A 108 -1.06 -14.74 -6.37
N ALA A 109 -0.59 -14.00 -5.35
CA ALA A 109 -0.11 -14.61 -4.11
C ALA A 109 -1.23 -15.27 -3.29
N PHE A 110 -2.47 -14.78 -3.42
CA PHE A 110 -3.61 -15.20 -2.60
C PHE A 110 -4.88 -15.39 -3.45
N PRO A 111 -4.92 -16.38 -4.36
CA PRO A 111 -6.00 -16.55 -5.33
C PRO A 111 -7.37 -16.86 -4.71
N ASP A 112 -7.39 -17.35 -3.46
CA ASP A 112 -8.60 -17.71 -2.72
C ASP A 112 -9.05 -16.63 -1.70
N LYS A 113 -8.43 -15.44 -1.71
CA LYS A 113 -8.76 -14.33 -0.80
C LYS A 113 -9.25 -13.12 -1.59
N ASP A 114 -10.33 -12.52 -1.11
CA ASP A 114 -10.84 -11.25 -1.62
C ASP A 114 -10.14 -10.08 -0.91
N PHE A 115 -9.71 -9.09 -1.68
CA PHE A 115 -9.06 -7.88 -1.18
C PHE A 115 -9.76 -6.63 -1.68
N GLN A 116 -9.93 -5.65 -0.79
CA GLN A 116 -10.28 -4.28 -1.12
C GLN A 116 -9.03 -3.42 -1.08
N PHE A 117 -8.73 -2.70 -2.15
CA PHE A 117 -7.59 -1.81 -2.24
C PHE A 117 -8.03 -0.36 -2.05
N VAL A 118 -7.58 0.26 -0.98
CA VAL A 118 -7.85 1.67 -0.71
C VAL A 118 -6.63 2.49 -1.10
N VAL A 119 -6.80 3.40 -2.04
CA VAL A 119 -5.75 4.33 -2.46
C VAL A 119 -6.03 5.74 -1.96
N VAL A 120 -5.06 6.31 -1.25
CA VAL A 120 -5.10 7.69 -0.77
C VAL A 120 -4.05 8.48 -1.55
N ASP A 121 -4.52 9.36 -2.43
CA ASP A 121 -3.69 10.07 -3.40
C ASP A 121 -4.33 11.43 -3.71
N ASP A 122 -3.51 12.48 -3.81
CA ASP A 122 -3.98 13.82 -4.19
C ASP A 122 -4.41 13.89 -5.66
N ALA A 123 -3.85 13.02 -6.50
CA ALA A 123 -4.24 12.88 -7.89
C ALA A 123 -5.45 11.96 -8.03
N ASP A 124 -6.36 12.36 -8.90
CA ASP A 124 -7.53 11.56 -9.23
C ASP A 124 -7.13 10.26 -9.95
N VAL A 125 -7.44 9.14 -9.29
CA VAL A 125 -7.29 7.76 -9.76
C VAL A 125 -8.57 6.96 -9.56
N SER A 126 -9.72 7.63 -9.40
CA SER A 126 -11.01 6.97 -9.15
C SER A 126 -11.47 6.10 -10.33
N ASP A 127 -10.87 6.27 -11.51
CA ASP A 127 -11.10 5.40 -12.68
C ASP A 127 -10.67 3.94 -12.43
N LEU A 128 -9.82 3.68 -11.44
CA LEU A 128 -9.44 2.31 -11.06
C LEU A 128 -10.59 1.51 -10.44
N GLU A 129 -11.63 2.17 -9.91
CA GLU A 129 -12.83 1.51 -9.39
C GLU A 129 -13.60 0.75 -10.50
N ASP A 130 -13.46 1.18 -11.75
CA ASP A 130 -14.02 0.49 -12.91
C ASP A 130 -13.21 -0.77 -13.31
N GLU A 131 -11.96 -0.89 -12.82
CA GLU A 131 -11.01 -1.95 -13.18
C GLU A 131 -10.88 -3.06 -12.14
N GLY A 132 -11.27 -2.81 -10.89
CA GLY A 132 -11.07 -3.75 -9.80
C GLY A 132 -11.65 -3.27 -8.46
N PRO A 133 -11.35 -3.97 -7.37
CA PRO A 133 -11.87 -3.66 -6.03
C PRO A 133 -11.08 -2.48 -5.41
N TRP A 134 -11.11 -1.33 -6.09
CA TRP A 134 -10.46 -0.11 -5.62
C TRP A 134 -11.47 0.81 -4.91
N THR A 135 -10.96 1.61 -3.99
CA THR A 135 -11.62 2.81 -3.48
C THR A 135 -10.60 3.93 -3.41
N HIS A 136 -10.88 5.04 -4.10
CA HIS A 136 -10.03 6.23 -4.02
C HIS A 136 -10.53 7.20 -2.96
N TYR A 137 -9.59 7.74 -2.19
CA TYR A 137 -9.82 8.89 -1.35
C TYR A 137 -8.81 9.99 -1.64
N LEU A 138 -9.29 11.23 -1.62
CA LEU A 138 -8.42 12.38 -1.38
C LEU A 138 -7.95 12.35 0.09
N PRO A 139 -6.78 12.92 0.40
CA PRO A 139 -6.20 12.82 1.74
C PRO A 139 -7.11 13.32 2.86
N TRP A 140 -7.81 14.44 2.65
CA TRP A 140 -8.71 15.02 3.65
C TRP A 140 -9.99 14.20 3.81
N ASP A 141 -10.55 13.68 2.72
CA ASP A 141 -11.73 12.81 2.75
C ASP A 141 -11.41 11.49 3.46
N PHE A 142 -10.21 10.93 3.25
CA PHE A 142 -9.76 9.73 3.95
C PHE A 142 -9.67 9.95 5.46
N VAL A 143 -9.11 11.08 5.89
CA VAL A 143 -9.00 11.36 7.32
C VAL A 143 -10.37 11.51 7.96
N GLU A 144 -11.31 12.17 7.29
CA GLU A 144 -12.71 12.24 7.74
C GLU A 144 -13.34 10.85 7.82
N ALA A 145 -13.15 10.01 6.80
CA ALA A 145 -13.67 8.65 6.74
C ALA A 145 -13.11 7.74 7.84
N VAL A 146 -11.84 7.89 8.22
CA VAL A 146 -11.25 7.15 9.34
C VAL A 146 -11.82 7.63 10.68
N GLU A 147 -12.02 8.94 10.84
CA GLU A 147 -12.61 9.50 12.06
C GLU A 147 -14.11 9.18 12.22
N SER A 148 -14.83 8.99 11.11
CA SER A 148 -16.24 8.58 11.09
C SER A 148 -16.43 7.05 11.10
N VAL A 149 -15.35 6.26 11.01
CA VAL A 149 -15.35 4.79 10.88
C VAL A 149 -15.92 4.29 9.54
N GLU A 150 -16.07 5.17 8.54
CA GLU A 150 -16.54 4.84 7.20
C GLU A 150 -15.45 4.18 6.33
N ALA A 151 -14.17 4.42 6.62
CA ALA A 151 -13.05 3.81 5.88
C ALA A 151 -12.83 2.33 6.20
N GLU A 152 -13.62 1.74 7.12
CA GLU A 152 -13.53 0.33 7.56
C GLU A 152 -12.15 -0.11 8.07
N VAL A 153 -11.26 0.83 8.37
CA VAL A 153 -9.97 0.62 9.02
C VAL A 153 -10.02 1.07 10.47
N GLU A 154 -9.24 0.41 11.33
CA GLU A 154 -9.14 0.80 12.73
C GLU A 154 -8.52 2.21 12.84
N GLN A 155 -9.15 3.07 13.64
CA GLN A 155 -8.65 4.41 13.89
C GLN A 155 -7.35 4.33 14.71
N PRO A 156 -6.23 4.90 14.22
CA PRO A 156 -4.98 4.90 14.97
C PRO A 156 -5.12 5.63 16.32
N PRO A 157 -4.40 5.19 17.37
CA PRO A 157 -4.55 5.78 18.70
C PRO A 157 -4.14 7.25 18.72
N SER A 158 -4.76 8.06 19.59
CA SER A 158 -4.58 9.52 19.60
C SER A 158 -3.15 9.99 19.89
N ASP A 159 -2.33 9.14 20.50
CA ASP A 159 -0.91 9.36 20.79
C ASP A 159 0.02 8.70 19.76
N ALA A 160 -0.55 8.04 18.74
CA ALA A 160 0.14 7.69 17.52
C ALA A 160 0.57 9.00 16.81
N PHE A 161 1.76 9.46 17.19
CA PHE A 161 2.68 10.27 16.40
C PHE A 161 2.33 11.74 16.21
N ARG A 162 2.90 12.56 17.10
CA ARG A 162 3.36 13.89 16.68
C ARG A 162 4.51 13.70 15.69
N ASN A 163 4.66 14.60 14.72
CA ASN A 163 5.86 14.75 13.86
C ASN A 163 7.19 14.95 14.64
N GLU A 164 7.21 14.78 15.97
CA GLU A 164 8.36 14.91 16.86
C GLU A 164 9.30 13.71 16.74
N GLY A 165 9.93 13.50 15.58
CA GLY A 165 10.96 12.46 15.51
C GLY A 165 11.50 12.10 14.14
N ILE A 166 10.76 12.36 13.06
CA ILE A 166 11.24 12.03 11.71
C ILE A 166 12.11 13.19 11.21
N PRO A 167 13.44 13.00 11.03
CA PRO A 167 14.26 14.02 10.43
C PRO A 167 13.75 14.29 9.02
N PHE A 168 13.57 15.56 8.66
CA PHE A 168 13.23 16.05 7.31
C PHE A 168 14.30 15.69 6.23
N ASN A 169 15.20 14.76 6.51
CA ASN A 169 16.35 14.43 5.68
C ASN A 169 16.42 12.90 5.49
N SER A 170 15.42 12.37 4.80
CA SER A 170 15.35 11.00 4.31
C SER A 170 16.57 10.74 3.41
N THR A 171 17.51 9.91 3.87
CA THR A 171 18.65 9.49 3.05
C THR A 171 18.23 8.30 2.18
N ASP A 172 18.82 8.14 0.98
CA ASP A 172 18.50 7.06 0.01
C ASP A 172 18.80 5.62 0.49
N LYS A 173 19.11 5.42 1.78
CA LYS A 173 19.47 4.14 2.39
C LYS A 173 18.76 3.97 3.74
N PRO A 174 17.47 3.57 3.75
CA PRO A 174 16.79 3.15 4.97
C PRO A 174 17.47 1.92 5.59
N ASP A 175 17.36 1.78 6.91
CA ASP A 175 17.72 0.55 7.63
C ASP A 175 16.62 -0.50 7.37
N PHE A 176 16.98 -1.63 6.75
CA PHE A 176 16.04 -2.56 6.08
C PHE A 176 15.34 -3.57 7.01
N GLU A 177 15.54 -3.51 8.33
CA GLU A 177 15.05 -4.55 9.24
C GLU A 177 13.54 -4.45 9.56
N ILE A 178 12.86 -3.33 9.24
CA ILE A 178 11.46 -3.08 9.63
C ILE A 178 10.45 -3.32 8.49
N GLN A 179 10.88 -3.40 7.22
CA GLN A 179 10.02 -3.73 6.05
C GLN A 179 9.46 -5.17 6.03
N GLN A 180 9.63 -5.93 7.11
CA GLN A 180 9.47 -7.38 7.06
C GLN A 180 8.03 -7.87 7.16
N TYR A 181 7.05 -7.17 7.74
CA TYR A 181 5.72 -7.77 7.94
C TYR A 181 4.93 -8.00 6.66
N THR A 182 4.68 -6.97 5.86
CA THR A 182 3.95 -7.09 4.56
C THR A 182 4.63 -8.09 3.62
N MET A 183 5.95 -7.97 3.48
CA MET A 183 6.73 -8.86 2.62
C MET A 183 6.86 -10.27 3.20
N ALA A 184 6.86 -10.43 4.52
CA ALA A 184 6.86 -11.73 5.17
C ALA A 184 5.53 -12.44 5.03
N GLU A 185 4.39 -11.73 5.02
CA GLU A 185 3.10 -12.37 4.76
C GLU A 185 3.08 -13.00 3.36
N ILE A 186 3.40 -12.20 2.32
CA ILE A 186 3.51 -12.69 0.94
C ILE A 186 4.49 -13.88 0.88
N LYS A 187 5.65 -13.75 1.50
CA LYS A 187 6.67 -14.81 1.54
C LYS A 187 6.25 -16.05 2.32
N ASN A 188 5.47 -15.92 3.38
CA ASN A 188 5.01 -17.02 4.23
C ASN A 188 3.88 -17.79 3.57
N GLU A 189 2.97 -17.11 2.85
CA GLU A 189 1.96 -17.77 2.03
C GLU A 189 2.62 -18.63 0.96
N LEU A 190 3.58 -18.07 0.21
CA LEU A 190 4.31 -18.80 -0.84
C LEU A 190 5.17 -19.97 -0.32
N ARG A 191 5.57 -19.93 0.95
CA ARG A 191 6.30 -21.02 1.61
C ARG A 191 5.41 -22.09 2.20
N SER A 192 4.11 -21.85 2.28
CA SER A 192 3.15 -22.83 2.76
C SER A 192 2.76 -23.69 1.55
N PRO A 193 3.33 -24.90 1.37
CA PRO A 193 2.82 -25.77 0.32
C PRO A 193 1.35 -26.00 0.61
N THR A 194 0.50 -25.80 -0.39
CA THR A 194 -0.89 -26.21 -0.39
C THR A 194 -0.93 -27.70 -0.07
N SER A 195 -1.03 -28.05 1.21
CA SER A 195 -1.24 -29.43 1.64
C SER A 195 -2.73 -29.73 1.42
N SER A 196 -3.09 -29.90 0.16
CA SER A 196 -4.35 -30.47 -0.26
C SER A 196 -4.06 -31.51 -1.33
N ASP A 197 -3.36 -32.56 -0.91
CA ASP A 197 -3.41 -33.88 -1.50
C ASP A 197 -3.31 -34.89 -0.34
N GLU A 198 -4.46 -35.27 0.22
CA GLU A 198 -4.77 -36.60 0.78
C GLU A 198 -6.29 -36.79 0.97
#